data_AF-A0A9P5CVL3-F1
#
_entry.id   AF-A0A9P5CVL3-F1
#
_cell.length_a   1.000
_cell.length_b   1.000
_cell.length_c   1.000
_cell.angle_alpha   90.00
_cell.angle_beta   90.00
_cell.angle_gamma   90.00
#
_symmetry.space_group_name_H-M   'P 1'
#
loop_
_entity.id
_entity.type
_entity.pdbx_description
1 polymer ?
#
loop_
_entity_poly.entity_id
_entity_poly.type
_entity_poly.pdbx_seq_one_letter_code
_entity_poly.pdbx_strand_id
1 'polypeptide(L)'
;MGHNPTGILLSLERRKALYAVCSKFDVIIVEDDPYWYLQFPSAASEESKSRNRPPVADAFSESSLKNNKSSGYEFLDSLVPSFLSVDVDGRVVRLDTFSKTVAPGCRLGWVTAQPGLIERFVRVSEATTQQPSGFVQSVISELLIGQKQPPEVTSGWLSLRTNKERAAYSGWQTDGWVRWLEGLRGEYERRMNRMCRILDEGSVYVKQGTPRAVQDADVCVLTKTKLYDFAWPRGGMFVWIRIFFENHPLYGVPSSDGADLIDGAALATGLLLYLTRKPHLVLISPGAMFSSTEQVRRDVGWQYVRMCFAAESEENVDLCSQRFVRGVRKYWAIKKVKELEDIIKDSPVAEGNELDEEVANLGLYMGC
;
A
#
# COMPACT_ATOMS: atom_id res chain seq x y z
N MET A 1 9.42 6.92 2.84
CA MET A 1 8.16 6.46 3.43
C MET A 1 7.19 6.09 2.32
N GLY A 2 6.99 4.83 1.98
CA GLY A 2 5.77 4.44 1.23
C GLY A 2 4.58 4.54 2.18
N HIS A 3 4.09 5.76 2.45
CA HIS A 3 3.20 6.05 3.59
C HIS A 3 1.94 5.18 3.56
N ASN A 4 1.55 4.60 4.69
CA ASN A 4 0.29 3.86 4.81
C ASN A 4 -0.82 4.84 5.26
N PRO A 5 -1.88 5.10 4.48
CA PRO A 5 -2.31 4.33 3.29
C PRO A 5 -1.93 4.94 1.94
N THR A 6 -1.35 6.15 1.91
CA THR A 6 -1.29 7.01 0.71
C THR A 6 -0.28 6.59 -0.36
N GLY A 7 0.73 5.78 -0.04
CA GLY A 7 1.82 5.38 -0.94
C GLY A 7 2.79 6.52 -1.32
N ILE A 8 2.66 7.69 -0.68
CA ILE A 8 3.44 8.90 -0.99
C ILE A 8 4.80 8.84 -0.31
N LEU A 9 5.86 9.05 -1.09
CA LEU A 9 7.25 9.20 -0.63
C LEU A 9 7.61 10.67 -0.39
N LEU A 10 8.09 10.99 0.82
CA LEU A 10 8.65 12.31 1.12
C LEU A 10 10.04 12.47 0.49
N SER A 11 10.27 13.58 -0.20
CA SER A 11 11.61 13.97 -0.71
C SER A 11 12.57 14.27 0.44
N LEU A 12 13.87 14.24 0.14
CA LEU A 12 14.90 14.58 1.11
C LEU A 12 14.78 16.03 1.59
N GLU A 13 14.48 16.98 0.70
CA GLU A 13 14.22 18.37 1.05
C GLU A 13 13.06 18.48 2.04
N ARG A 14 11.94 17.77 1.78
CA ARG A 14 10.78 17.77 2.66
C ARG A 14 11.11 17.17 4.02
N ARG A 15 11.91 16.10 4.06
CA ARG A 15 12.40 15.51 5.33
C ARG A 15 13.26 16.50 6.10
N LYS A 16 14.20 17.20 5.46
CA LYS A 16 15.04 18.23 6.10
C LYS A 16 14.19 19.40 6.64
N ALA A 17 13.20 19.85 5.87
CA ALA A 17 12.29 20.90 6.33
C ALA A 17 11.47 20.47 7.55
N LEU A 18 10.93 19.25 7.55
CA LEU A 18 10.22 18.70 8.71
C LEU A 18 11.14 18.51 9.91
N TYR A 19 12.36 18.01 9.69
CA TYR A 19 13.37 17.87 10.73
C TYR A 19 13.69 19.21 11.39
N ALA A 20 13.88 20.27 10.59
CA ALA A 20 14.14 21.62 11.11
C ALA A 20 12.98 22.15 11.99
N VAL A 21 11.73 21.86 11.60
CA VAL A 21 10.55 22.19 12.42
C VAL A 21 10.56 21.39 13.72
N CYS A 22 10.79 20.07 13.65
CA CYS A 22 10.90 19.23 14.85
C CYS A 22 12.03 19.68 15.76
N SER A 23 13.17 20.10 15.21
CA SER A 23 14.28 20.66 15.97
C SER A 23 13.91 21.95 16.68
N LYS A 24 13.25 22.88 15.96
CA LYS A 24 12.76 24.15 16.52
C LYS A 24 11.79 23.97 17.70
N PHE A 25 10.92 22.97 17.63
CA PHE A 25 9.89 22.73 18.64
C PHE A 25 10.21 21.59 19.62
N ASP A 26 11.46 21.11 19.59
CA ASP A 26 11.94 19.99 20.39
C ASP A 26 11.05 18.73 20.35
N VAL A 27 10.69 18.31 19.13
CA VAL A 27 9.84 17.15 18.87
C VAL A 27 10.70 15.94 18.50
N ILE A 28 10.41 14.79 19.12
CA ILE A 28 10.96 13.48 18.74
C ILE A 28 10.25 12.98 17.48
N ILE A 29 11.02 12.42 16.54
CA ILE A 29 10.49 11.84 15.30
C ILE A 29 10.50 10.32 15.42
N VAL A 30 9.32 9.71 15.42
CA VAL A 30 9.20 8.25 15.30
C VAL A 30 9.01 7.90 13.82
N GLU A 31 10.03 7.33 13.20
CA GLU A 31 10.03 6.92 11.80
C GLU A 31 9.69 5.43 11.69
N ASP A 32 8.43 5.14 11.40
CA ASP A 32 7.95 3.79 11.04
C ASP A 32 8.02 3.59 9.53
N ASP A 33 9.08 2.95 9.02
CA ASP A 33 9.29 2.74 7.58
C ASP A 33 9.54 1.26 7.23
N PRO A 34 8.53 0.39 7.40
CA PRO A 34 8.64 -1.03 7.09
C PRO A 34 8.83 -1.30 5.59
N TYR A 35 8.67 -0.28 4.74
CA TYR A 35 8.74 -0.36 3.29
C TYR A 35 9.90 0.46 2.70
N TRP A 36 10.90 0.84 3.50
CA TRP A 36 11.97 1.74 3.04
C TRP A 36 12.72 1.22 1.81
N TYR A 37 12.85 -0.11 1.66
CA TYR A 37 13.48 -0.75 0.49
C TYR A 37 12.54 -0.89 -0.72
N LEU A 38 11.24 -0.67 -0.56
CA LEU A 38 10.23 -0.77 -1.62
C LEU A 38 9.96 0.61 -2.22
N GLN A 39 11.00 1.27 -2.72
CA GLN A 39 10.89 2.55 -3.43
C GLN A 39 10.90 2.31 -4.95
N PHE A 40 10.06 3.03 -5.71
CA PHE A 40 9.81 2.74 -7.14
C PHE A 40 10.21 3.91 -8.05
N PRO A 41 11.47 3.97 -8.51
CA PRO A 41 11.94 5.02 -9.40
C PRO A 41 11.21 5.08 -10.75
N SER A 42 10.64 3.96 -11.23
CA SER A 42 9.90 3.98 -12.50
C SER A 42 8.53 4.67 -12.41
N ALA A 43 7.98 4.83 -11.20
CA ALA A 43 6.58 5.20 -11.01
C ALA A 43 6.19 6.52 -11.68
N ALA A 44 7.02 7.57 -11.60
CA ALA A 44 6.67 8.88 -12.18
C ALA A 44 6.70 8.86 -13.71
N SER A 45 7.69 8.18 -14.30
CA SER A 45 7.78 8.00 -15.75
C SER A 45 6.60 7.18 -16.26
N GLU A 46 6.27 6.06 -15.60
CA GLU A 46 5.17 5.18 -16.02
C GLU A 46 3.80 5.84 -15.86
N GLU A 47 3.58 6.60 -14.78
CA GLU A 47 2.36 7.41 -14.59
C GLU A 47 2.19 8.43 -15.72
N SER A 48 3.28 9.11 -16.10
CA SER A 48 3.26 10.13 -17.15
C SER A 48 2.93 9.52 -18.51
N LYS A 49 3.48 8.34 -18.82
CA LYS A 49 3.16 7.56 -20.03
C LYS A 49 1.70 7.10 -20.01
N SER A 50 1.24 6.51 -18.90
CA SER A 50 -0.13 6.02 -18.73
C SER A 50 -1.17 7.12 -18.97
N ARG A 51 -0.90 8.33 -18.46
CA ARG A 51 -1.83 9.46 -18.50
C ARG A 51 -1.62 10.40 -19.68
N ASN A 52 -0.64 10.13 -20.56
CA ASN A 52 -0.20 11.03 -21.63
C ASN A 52 0.08 12.47 -21.13
N ARG A 53 0.84 12.58 -20.04
CA ARG A 53 1.22 13.85 -19.39
C ARG A 53 2.73 14.04 -19.40
N PRO A 54 3.23 15.29 -19.28
CA PRO A 54 4.66 15.51 -19.13
C PRO A 54 5.19 14.84 -17.84
N PRO A 55 6.46 14.40 -17.84
CA PRO A 55 7.10 13.83 -16.66
C PRO A 55 7.00 14.77 -15.46
N VAL A 56 6.51 14.24 -14.34
CA VAL A 56 6.45 14.97 -13.07
C VAL A 56 7.78 14.77 -12.33
N ALA A 57 8.38 15.85 -11.82
CA ALA A 57 9.53 15.74 -10.93
C ALA A 57 9.13 14.94 -9.67
N ASP A 58 9.94 13.95 -9.32
CA ASP A 58 9.70 13.11 -8.15
C ASP A 58 10.90 13.08 -7.22
N ALA A 59 10.73 12.42 -6.08
CA ALA A 59 11.76 12.32 -5.05
C ALA A 59 13.02 11.56 -5.51
N PHE A 60 13.00 10.91 -6.68
CA PHE A 60 14.14 10.20 -7.28
C PHE A 60 14.88 11.06 -8.31
N SER A 61 14.22 12.07 -8.88
CA SER A 61 14.77 12.97 -9.89
C SER A 61 15.80 13.98 -9.37
N GLU A 62 15.99 14.08 -8.05
CA GLU A 62 16.89 15.06 -7.44
C GLU A 62 18.38 14.68 -7.55
N SER A 63 19.21 15.67 -7.91
CA SER A 63 20.67 15.65 -7.74
C SER A 63 21.13 15.49 -6.28
N SER A 64 20.21 15.59 -5.32
CA SER A 64 20.38 15.44 -3.87
C SER A 64 20.84 14.06 -3.41
N LEU A 65 20.64 13.01 -4.21
CA LEU A 65 21.14 11.66 -3.91
C LEU A 65 22.67 11.57 -4.11
N LYS A 66 23.26 12.44 -4.93
CA LYS A 66 24.68 12.35 -5.36
C LYS A 66 25.70 12.82 -4.32
N ASN A 67 25.26 13.43 -3.22
CA ASN A 67 26.17 14.02 -2.22
C ASN A 67 26.41 13.14 -0.99
N ASN A 68 25.93 11.89 -0.99
CA ASN A 68 26.07 11.00 0.15
C ASN A 68 27.19 9.96 -0.04
N LYS A 69 27.80 9.59 1.09
CA LYS A 69 28.76 8.49 1.18
C LYS A 69 28.14 7.24 0.55
N SER A 70 28.78 6.69 -0.47
CA SER A 70 28.34 5.44 -1.09
C SER A 70 28.42 4.30 -0.09
N SER A 71 27.39 3.45 -0.07
CA SER A 71 27.39 2.21 0.69
C SER A 71 28.18 1.09 0.00
N GLY A 72 28.70 1.33 -1.22
CA GLY A 72 29.27 0.29 -2.08
C GLY A 72 28.21 -0.52 -2.84
N TYR A 73 26.94 -0.14 -2.74
CA TYR A 73 25.81 -0.84 -3.39
C TYR A 73 24.92 0.16 -4.12
N GLU A 74 24.90 0.10 -5.45
CA GLU A 74 24.10 1.01 -6.30
C GLU A 74 22.61 1.02 -5.90
N PHE A 75 22.06 -0.15 -5.56
CA PHE A 75 20.69 -0.26 -5.09
C PHE A 75 20.42 0.59 -3.85
N LEU A 76 21.25 0.48 -2.80
CA LEU A 76 21.06 1.24 -1.56
C LEU A 76 21.31 2.73 -1.76
N ASP A 77 22.31 3.07 -2.57
CA ASP A 77 22.64 4.46 -2.93
C ASP A 77 21.53 5.14 -3.75
N SER A 78 20.67 4.35 -4.43
CA SER A 78 19.51 4.85 -5.18
C SER A 78 18.31 5.23 -4.31
N LEU A 79 18.26 4.79 -3.05
CA LEU A 79 17.11 4.98 -2.16
C LEU A 79 17.09 6.38 -1.55
N VAL A 80 15.91 6.97 -1.42
CA VAL A 80 15.75 8.25 -0.73
C VAL A 80 16.14 8.08 0.75
N PRO A 81 17.06 8.90 1.29
CA PRO A 81 17.52 8.78 2.67
C PRO A 81 16.40 8.88 3.70
N SER A 82 16.59 8.21 4.82
CA SER A 82 15.65 8.21 5.95
C SER A 82 15.79 9.47 6.79
N PHE A 83 14.89 9.68 7.76
CA PHE A 83 15.08 10.75 8.75
C PHE A 83 16.34 10.54 9.59
N LEU A 84 16.69 9.28 9.87
CA LEU A 84 17.91 8.94 10.60
C LEU A 84 19.17 9.44 9.87
N SER A 85 19.18 9.45 8.54
CA SER A 85 20.32 9.96 7.75
C SER A 85 20.56 11.47 7.89
N VAL A 86 19.58 12.23 8.36
CA VAL A 86 19.69 13.69 8.59
C VAL A 86 19.63 14.04 10.08
N ASP A 87 19.65 13.05 10.96
CA ASP A 87 19.53 13.25 12.40
C ASP A 87 20.86 13.69 13.02
N VAL A 88 20.99 14.99 13.26
CA VAL A 88 22.15 15.60 13.91
C VAL A 88 21.98 15.72 15.43
N ASP A 89 20.74 15.78 15.90
CA ASP A 89 20.38 15.98 17.32
C ASP A 89 20.18 14.65 18.08
N GLY A 90 20.08 13.51 17.38
CA GLY A 90 19.75 12.21 17.99
C GLY A 90 18.27 12.06 18.38
N ARG A 91 17.38 12.80 17.70
CA ARG A 91 15.93 12.87 17.98
C ARG A 91 15.08 11.87 17.20
N VAL A 92 15.68 11.12 16.28
CA VAL A 92 14.96 10.15 15.45
C VAL A 92 14.98 8.78 16.13
N VAL A 93 13.79 8.19 16.26
CA VAL A 93 13.57 6.79 16.64
C VAL A 93 13.09 6.07 15.39
N ARG A 94 13.97 5.28 14.77
CA ARG A 94 13.64 4.52 13.57
C ARG A 94 13.21 3.10 13.92
N LEU A 95 12.09 2.67 13.36
CA LEU A 95 11.54 1.32 13.51
C LEU A 95 11.75 0.55 12.21
N ASP A 96 12.40 -0.61 12.31
CA ASP A 96 12.67 -1.51 11.20
C ASP A 96 12.12 -2.92 11.49
N THR A 97 11.81 -3.68 10.43
CA THR A 97 11.14 -4.98 10.56
C THR A 97 11.52 -5.95 9.45
N PHE A 98 11.53 -7.24 9.76
CA PHE A 98 11.59 -8.32 8.76
C PHE A 98 10.22 -8.68 8.17
N SER A 99 9.15 -8.05 8.64
CA SER A 99 7.78 -8.45 8.30
C SER A 99 7.43 -8.24 6.83
N LYS A 100 8.07 -7.26 6.17
CA LYS A 100 7.79 -6.86 4.78
C LYS A 100 8.99 -7.10 3.86
N THR A 101 10.08 -7.63 4.40
CA THR A 101 11.31 -7.97 3.66
C THR A 101 11.60 -9.47 3.68
N VAL A 102 11.17 -10.21 4.70
CA VAL A 102 11.32 -11.67 4.78
C VAL A 102 9.97 -12.34 4.95
N ALA A 103 9.33 -12.20 6.11
CA ALA A 103 7.99 -12.74 6.36
C ALA A 103 7.35 -12.11 7.62
N PRO A 104 6.05 -11.80 7.60
CA PRO A 104 5.34 -11.23 8.77
C PRO A 104 5.31 -12.19 9.97
N GLY A 105 5.30 -13.51 9.71
CA GLY A 105 5.31 -14.55 10.74
C GLY A 105 6.59 -14.58 11.59
N CYS A 106 7.68 -13.93 11.15
CA CYS A 106 8.91 -13.86 11.94
C CYS A 106 8.73 -13.08 13.25
N ARG A 107 7.83 -12.09 13.30
CA ARG A 107 7.64 -11.20 14.46
C ARG A 107 8.97 -10.61 14.96
N LEU A 108 9.88 -10.33 14.04
CA LEU A 108 11.24 -9.84 14.32
C LEU A 108 11.45 -8.46 13.68
N GLY A 109 11.96 -7.54 14.47
CA GLY A 109 12.30 -6.17 14.08
C GLY A 109 13.30 -5.56 15.06
N TRP A 110 13.73 -4.33 14.79
CA TRP A 110 14.71 -3.62 15.62
C TRP A 110 14.41 -2.12 15.63
N VAL A 111 14.99 -1.43 16.61
CA VAL A 111 14.88 0.02 16.79
C VAL A 111 16.26 0.63 16.72
N THR A 112 16.41 1.70 15.95
CA THR A 112 17.62 2.52 15.92
C THR A 112 17.32 3.89 16.49
N ALA A 113 17.97 4.24 17.60
CA ALA A 113 17.77 5.50 18.31
C ALA A 113 18.99 5.83 19.20
N GLN A 114 19.01 7.02 19.81
CA GLN A 114 20.04 7.38 20.79
C GLN A 114 20.09 6.42 22.00
N PRO A 115 21.28 6.15 22.57
CA PRO A 115 21.44 5.17 23.65
C PRO A 115 20.54 5.38 24.86
N GLY A 116 20.27 6.65 25.23
CA GLY A 116 19.39 6.98 26.36
C GLY A 116 17.94 6.52 26.15
N LEU A 117 17.44 6.52 24.91
CA LEU A 117 16.11 5.99 24.58
C LEU A 117 16.12 4.46 24.48
N ILE A 118 17.18 3.89 23.91
CA ILE A 118 17.34 2.43 23.83
C ILE A 118 17.31 1.79 25.22
N GLU A 119 17.97 2.38 26.22
CA GLU A 119 17.92 1.90 27.59
C GLU A 119 16.48 1.80 28.10
N ARG A 120 15.67 2.84 27.87
CA ARG A 120 14.26 2.86 28.27
C ARG A 120 13.44 1.81 27.55
N PHE A 121 13.66 1.61 26.24
CA PHE A 121 12.99 0.54 25.49
C PHE A 121 13.33 -0.84 26.04
N VAL A 122 14.61 -1.10 26.37
CA VAL A 122 15.03 -2.38 26.96
C VAL A 122 14.34 -2.64 28.29
N ARG A 123 14.25 -1.63 29.19
CA ARG A 123 13.54 -1.77 30.47
C ARG A 123 12.06 -2.13 30.29
N VAL A 124 11.39 -1.46 29.34
CA VAL A 124 9.99 -1.76 29.03
C VAL A 124 9.84 -3.16 28.46
N SER A 125 10.75 -3.57 27.56
CA SER A 125 10.74 -4.91 26.98
C SER A 125 10.94 -5.99 28.05
N GLU A 126 11.89 -5.84 28.98
CA GLU A 126 12.13 -6.79 30.07
C GLU A 126 10.89 -7.06 30.94
N ALA A 127 10.05 -6.04 31.16
CA ALA A 127 8.83 -6.15 31.94
C ALA A 127 7.58 -6.58 31.14
N THR A 128 7.67 -6.65 29.80
CA THR A 128 6.53 -6.92 28.92
C THR A 128 6.80 -8.10 27.98
N THR A 129 7.25 -7.82 26.75
CA THR A 129 7.42 -8.82 25.68
C THR A 129 8.73 -9.59 25.75
N GLN A 130 9.64 -9.18 26.63
CA GLN A 130 11.01 -9.66 26.77
C GLN A 130 11.79 -9.57 25.45
N GLN A 131 11.90 -10.68 24.72
CA GLN A 131 12.69 -10.78 23.49
C GLN A 131 11.91 -11.51 22.39
N PRO A 132 12.22 -11.24 21.10
CA PRO A 132 11.71 -12.03 19.99
C PRO A 132 12.10 -13.51 20.14
N SER A 133 11.34 -14.41 19.50
CA SER A 133 11.61 -15.85 19.53
C SER A 133 13.07 -16.17 19.16
N GLY A 134 13.80 -16.80 20.07
CA GLY A 134 15.20 -17.19 19.86
C GLY A 134 15.37 -18.12 18.66
N PHE A 135 14.39 -19.01 18.43
CA PHE A 135 14.37 -19.85 17.23
C PHE A 135 14.32 -19.02 15.94
N VAL A 136 13.45 -18.00 15.88
CA VAL A 136 13.38 -17.12 14.70
C VAL A 136 14.67 -16.30 14.54
N GLN A 137 15.24 -15.82 15.65
CA GLN A 137 16.53 -15.12 15.62
C GLN A 137 17.63 -16.02 15.03
N SER A 138 17.70 -17.30 15.44
CA SER A 138 18.66 -18.26 14.89
C SER A 138 18.46 -18.49 13.39
N VAL A 139 17.22 -18.68 12.94
CA VAL A 139 16.88 -18.88 11.52
C VAL A 139 17.30 -17.68 10.68
N ILE A 140 16.95 -16.47 11.10
CA ILE A 140 17.30 -15.25 10.36
C ILE A 140 18.82 -15.01 10.41
N SER A 141 19.47 -15.28 11.54
CA SER A 141 20.92 -15.19 11.67
C SER A 141 21.64 -16.18 10.75
N GLU A 142 21.15 -17.41 10.62
CA GLU A 142 21.73 -18.42 9.73
C GLU A 142 21.54 -18.04 8.26
N LEU A 143 20.37 -17.52 7.89
CA LEU A 143 20.10 -17.01 6.54
C LEU A 143 21.04 -15.86 6.16
N LEU A 144 21.23 -14.89 7.08
CA LEU A 144 22.01 -13.69 6.79
C LEU A 144 23.51 -13.88 6.96
N ILE A 145 23.95 -14.46 8.09
CA ILE A 145 25.36 -14.52 8.50
C ILE A 145 25.98 -15.90 8.22
N GLY A 146 25.16 -16.93 7.98
CA GLY A 146 25.62 -18.31 7.79
C GLY A 146 25.95 -19.01 9.11
N GLN A 147 26.19 -20.32 9.05
CA GLN A 147 26.67 -21.07 10.20
C GLN A 147 28.16 -20.78 10.45
N LYS A 148 28.50 -20.35 11.66
CA LYS A 148 29.90 -20.36 12.18
C LYS A 148 30.22 -21.62 12.99
N GLN A 149 29.27 -22.54 13.16
CA GLN A 149 29.40 -23.70 14.05
C GLN A 149 29.87 -24.97 13.32
N PRO A 150 30.56 -25.89 14.03
CA PRO A 150 31.02 -27.15 13.46
C PRO A 150 29.86 -28.02 12.94
N PRO A 151 30.11 -28.86 11.93
CA PRO A 151 29.08 -29.55 11.12
C PRO A 151 28.15 -30.52 11.86
N GLU A 152 28.36 -30.75 13.16
CA GLU A 152 27.67 -31.78 13.95
C GLU A 152 26.28 -31.35 14.45
N VAL A 153 25.93 -30.06 14.42
CA VAL A 153 24.62 -29.54 14.84
C VAL A 153 23.90 -28.91 13.65
N THR A 154 23.56 -29.73 12.66
CA THR A 154 22.77 -29.28 11.49
C THR A 154 21.29 -29.61 11.69
N SER A 155 20.55 -28.68 12.29
CA SER A 155 19.09 -28.72 12.29
C SER A 155 18.58 -28.38 10.89
N GLY A 156 17.97 -29.36 10.23
CA GLY A 156 17.46 -29.19 8.88
C GLY A 156 16.29 -28.22 8.81
N TRP A 157 16.35 -27.26 7.91
CA TRP A 157 15.25 -26.92 6.99
C TRP A 157 15.68 -25.91 5.90
N LEU A 158 14.90 -25.88 4.81
CA LEU A 158 15.10 -25.22 3.50
C LEU A 158 16.16 -25.85 2.56
N SER A 159 15.74 -26.96 1.94
CA SER A 159 15.98 -27.30 0.51
C SER A 159 17.35 -27.04 -0.15
N LEU A 160 18.46 -27.09 0.58
CA LEU A 160 19.76 -27.29 -0.06
C LEU A 160 19.81 -28.76 -0.54
N ARG A 161 19.90 -28.92 -1.86
CA ARG A 161 19.61 -30.15 -2.61
C ARG A 161 20.63 -31.26 -2.35
N THR A 162 21.82 -30.92 -1.86
CA THR A 162 22.86 -31.90 -1.52
C THR A 162 23.59 -31.55 -0.21
N ASN A 163 24.14 -32.56 0.46
CA ASN A 163 25.01 -32.36 1.64
C ASN A 163 26.22 -31.45 1.35
N LYS A 164 26.66 -31.40 0.08
CA LYS A 164 27.78 -30.56 -0.39
C LYS A 164 27.41 -29.08 -0.44
N GLU A 165 26.17 -28.74 -0.80
CA GLU A 165 25.67 -27.36 -0.80
C GLU A 165 25.45 -26.84 0.62
N ARG A 166 24.99 -27.70 1.54
CA ARG A 166 24.89 -27.35 2.97
C ARG A 166 26.23 -27.03 3.59
N ALA A 167 27.24 -27.84 3.30
CA ALA A 167 28.60 -27.61 3.77
C ALA A 167 29.27 -26.35 3.16
N ALA A 168 28.75 -25.85 2.04
CA ALA A 168 29.30 -24.69 1.33
C ALA A 168 28.51 -23.38 1.55
N TYR A 169 27.33 -23.43 2.18
CA TYR A 169 26.50 -22.24 2.38
C TYR A 169 27.10 -21.36 3.48
N SER A 170 27.63 -20.21 3.08
CA SER A 170 28.24 -19.23 3.98
C SER A 170 27.27 -18.15 4.45
N GLY A 171 25.95 -18.32 4.31
CA GLY A 171 24.98 -17.24 4.51
C GLY A 171 24.91 -16.29 3.32
N TRP A 172 23.86 -15.46 3.27
CA TRP A 172 23.73 -14.43 2.23
C TRP A 172 24.79 -13.34 2.32
N GLN A 173 25.26 -13.05 3.53
CA GLN A 173 26.05 -11.85 3.83
C GLN A 173 25.34 -10.57 3.35
N THR A 174 26.04 -9.44 3.40
CA THR A 174 25.49 -8.16 2.95
C THR A 174 25.13 -8.20 1.46
N ASP A 175 25.99 -8.79 0.62
CA ASP A 175 25.78 -8.84 -0.84
C ASP A 175 24.50 -9.59 -1.21
N GLY A 176 24.28 -10.77 -0.63
CA GLY A 176 23.09 -11.57 -0.87
C GLY A 176 21.82 -10.91 -0.32
N TRP A 177 21.91 -10.24 0.84
CA TRP A 177 20.80 -9.48 1.39
C TRP A 177 20.41 -8.30 0.52
N VAL A 178 21.37 -7.52 0.03
CA VAL A 178 21.12 -6.40 -0.89
C VAL A 178 20.51 -6.90 -2.19
N ARG A 179 21.02 -8.01 -2.75
CA ARG A 179 20.45 -8.62 -3.96
C ARG A 179 19.02 -9.11 -3.76
N TRP A 180 18.72 -9.68 -2.59
CA TRP A 180 17.36 -10.07 -2.22
C TRP A 180 16.43 -8.86 -2.17
N LEU A 181 16.84 -7.77 -1.51
CA LEU A 181 16.05 -6.53 -1.43
C LEU A 181 15.83 -5.90 -2.81
N GLU A 182 16.83 -5.90 -3.67
CA GLU A 182 16.71 -5.39 -5.04
C GLU A 182 15.70 -6.20 -5.85
N GLY A 183 15.77 -7.53 -5.77
CA GLY A 183 14.81 -8.43 -6.40
C GLY A 183 13.39 -8.23 -5.86
N LEU A 184 13.26 -8.09 -4.54
CA LEU A 184 11.98 -7.81 -3.88
C LEU A 184 11.39 -6.48 -4.35
N ARG A 185 12.18 -5.40 -4.41
CA ARG A 185 11.73 -4.11 -4.97
C ARG A 185 11.23 -4.29 -6.40
N GLY A 186 11.99 -4.98 -7.25
CA GLY A 186 11.62 -5.21 -8.65
C GLY A 186 10.28 -5.93 -8.80
N GLU A 187 10.00 -6.93 -7.97
CA GLU A 187 8.73 -7.65 -7.96
C GLU A 187 7.55 -6.73 -7.61
N TYR A 188 7.69 -5.95 -6.54
CA TYR A 188 6.65 -5.02 -6.10
C TYR A 188 6.43 -3.88 -7.11
N GLU A 189 7.49 -3.40 -7.75
CA GLU A 189 7.42 -2.36 -8.78
C GLU A 189 6.66 -2.85 -10.02
N ARG A 190 6.86 -4.12 -10.44
CA ARG A 190 6.08 -4.73 -11.52
C ARG A 190 4.59 -4.82 -11.18
N ARG A 191 4.27 -5.29 -9.97
CA ARG A 191 2.88 -5.40 -9.48
C ARG A 191 2.19 -4.03 -9.43
N MET A 192 2.88 -3.04 -8.88
CA MET A 192 2.43 -1.65 -8.81
C MET A 192 2.12 -1.10 -10.21
N ASN A 193 3.08 -1.22 -11.14
CA ASN A 193 2.94 -0.71 -12.51
C ASN A 193 1.77 -1.37 -13.24
N ARG A 194 1.58 -2.68 -13.10
CA ARG A 194 0.46 -3.41 -13.72
C ARG A 194 -0.89 -2.96 -13.19
N MET A 195 -1.05 -2.95 -11.86
CA MET A 195 -2.29 -2.49 -11.21
C MET A 195 -2.62 -1.05 -11.60
N CYS A 196 -1.66 -0.12 -11.51
CA CYS A 196 -1.91 1.29 -11.76
C CYS A 196 -2.29 1.58 -13.22
N ARG A 197 -1.71 0.90 -14.21
CA ARG A 197 -2.13 1.03 -15.62
C ARG A 197 -3.60 0.64 -15.81
N ILE A 198 -4.02 -0.50 -15.27
CA ILE A 198 -5.40 -0.99 -15.36
C ILE A 198 -6.37 -0.01 -14.68
N LEU A 199 -5.99 0.54 -13.53
CA LEU A 199 -6.79 1.54 -12.81
C LEU A 199 -6.90 2.85 -13.61
N ASP A 200 -5.82 3.33 -14.24
CA ASP A 200 -5.87 4.53 -15.07
C ASP A 200 -6.81 4.36 -16.27
N GLU A 201 -6.76 3.23 -16.97
CA GLU A 201 -7.68 2.86 -18.06
C GLU A 201 -9.15 2.82 -17.60
N GLY A 202 -9.35 2.53 -16.32
CA GLY A 202 -10.65 2.40 -15.65
C GLY A 202 -11.26 3.68 -15.10
N SER A 203 -10.46 4.74 -14.95
CA SER A 203 -10.76 5.93 -14.14
C SER A 203 -11.93 6.78 -14.66
N VAL A 204 -12.18 6.75 -15.97
CA VAL A 204 -13.26 7.50 -16.64
C VAL A 204 -14.31 6.55 -17.19
N TYR A 205 -15.57 6.88 -16.94
CA TYR A 205 -16.74 6.27 -17.55
C TYR A 205 -17.17 7.10 -18.77
N VAL A 206 -17.21 6.47 -19.94
CA VAL A 206 -17.60 7.12 -21.19
C VAL A 206 -18.94 6.56 -21.63
N LYS A 207 -19.93 7.44 -21.79
CA LYS A 207 -21.25 7.08 -22.31
C LYS A 207 -21.44 7.70 -23.68
N GLN A 208 -21.72 6.86 -24.67
CA GLN A 208 -22.18 7.28 -26.00
C GLN A 208 -23.69 7.55 -25.95
N GLY A 209 -24.11 8.74 -26.37
CA GLY A 209 -25.52 9.01 -26.63
C GLY A 209 -25.99 8.24 -27.86
N THR A 210 -27.17 7.61 -27.78
CA THR A 210 -27.83 7.03 -28.95
C THR A 210 -28.43 8.18 -29.77
N PRO A 211 -28.10 8.33 -31.07
CA PRO A 211 -28.68 9.38 -31.92
C PRO A 211 -30.20 9.24 -31.97
N ARG A 212 -30.93 10.36 -31.79
CA ARG A 212 -32.41 10.37 -31.85
C ARG A 212 -32.94 10.51 -33.29
N ALA A 213 -32.10 10.93 -34.23
CA ALA A 213 -32.43 11.06 -35.65
C ALA A 213 -31.24 10.66 -36.53
N VAL A 214 -31.51 10.19 -37.76
CA VAL A 214 -30.49 9.78 -38.75
C VAL A 214 -29.57 10.95 -39.13
N GLN A 215 -30.08 12.19 -39.06
CA GLN A 215 -29.34 13.43 -39.36
C GLN A 215 -28.33 13.82 -38.26
N ASP A 216 -28.45 13.25 -37.06
CA ASP A 216 -27.53 13.48 -35.93
C ASP A 216 -26.48 12.36 -35.77
N ALA A 217 -26.44 11.39 -36.71
CA ALA A 217 -25.53 10.24 -36.63
C ALA A 217 -24.05 10.66 -36.62
N ASP A 218 -23.72 11.80 -37.24
CA ASP A 218 -22.35 12.32 -37.33
C ASP A 218 -21.88 13.06 -36.06
N VAL A 219 -22.79 13.38 -35.12
CA VAL A 219 -22.47 14.10 -33.87
C VAL A 219 -22.89 13.27 -32.66
N CYS A 220 -22.08 12.27 -32.30
CA CYS A 220 -22.28 11.52 -31.06
C CYS A 220 -21.79 12.35 -29.85
N VAL A 221 -22.71 12.76 -28.98
CA VAL A 221 -22.35 13.41 -27.70
C VAL A 221 -21.78 12.36 -26.75
N LEU A 222 -20.47 12.44 -26.51
CA LEU A 222 -19.76 11.62 -25.53
C LEU A 222 -19.78 12.30 -24.16
N THR A 223 -20.52 11.73 -23.21
CA THR A 223 -20.44 12.19 -21.81
C THR A 223 -19.34 11.41 -21.09
N LYS A 224 -18.35 12.12 -20.53
CA LYS A 224 -17.27 11.55 -19.74
C LYS A 224 -17.49 11.87 -18.27
N THR A 225 -17.63 10.84 -17.44
CA THR A 225 -17.78 10.96 -15.98
C THR A 225 -16.54 10.39 -15.31
N LYS A 226 -15.87 11.19 -14.46
CA LYS A 226 -14.71 10.71 -13.70
C LYS A 226 -15.20 9.90 -12.50
N LEU A 227 -14.80 8.64 -12.41
CA LEU A 227 -15.20 7.73 -11.34
C LEU A 227 -14.28 7.84 -10.14
N TYR A 228 -12.97 7.87 -10.39
CA TYR A 228 -11.95 7.94 -9.36
C TYR A 228 -10.64 8.54 -9.87
N ASP A 229 -9.74 8.88 -8.94
CA ASP A 229 -8.38 9.34 -9.21
C ASP A 229 -7.43 8.85 -8.12
N PHE A 230 -6.13 8.79 -8.44
CA PHE A 230 -5.09 8.40 -7.50
C PHE A 230 -3.73 8.93 -7.97
N ALA A 231 -2.78 9.00 -7.04
CA ALA A 231 -1.37 9.18 -7.38
C ALA A 231 -0.72 7.79 -7.46
N TRP A 232 0.11 7.55 -8.47
CA TRP A 232 0.89 6.31 -8.51
C TRP A 232 1.84 6.26 -7.31
N PRO A 233 1.83 5.18 -6.52
CA PRO A 233 2.63 5.13 -5.31
C PRO A 233 4.12 5.16 -5.65
N ARG A 234 4.88 5.95 -4.90
CA ARG A 234 6.34 6.08 -5.07
C ARG A 234 7.11 5.07 -4.23
N GLY A 235 6.42 4.38 -3.33
CA GLY A 235 6.94 3.23 -2.61
C GLY A 235 5.88 2.55 -1.77
N GLY A 236 6.23 1.43 -1.15
CA GLY A 236 5.32 0.63 -0.35
C GLY A 236 4.56 -0.41 -1.16
N MET A 237 3.33 -0.71 -0.73
CA MET A 237 2.52 -1.79 -1.31
C MET A 237 1.05 -1.43 -1.50
N PHE A 238 0.74 -0.12 -1.46
CA PHE A 238 -0.62 0.38 -1.46
C PHE A 238 -0.85 1.43 -2.55
N VAL A 239 -2.04 1.39 -3.14
CA VAL A 239 -2.59 2.46 -3.98
C VAL A 239 -3.73 3.12 -3.21
N TRP A 240 -3.68 4.45 -3.13
CA TRP A 240 -4.69 5.25 -2.44
C TRP A 240 -5.57 5.97 -3.44
N ILE A 241 -6.83 5.55 -3.49
CA ILE A 241 -7.76 5.93 -4.55
C ILE A 241 -8.85 6.81 -3.94
N ARG A 242 -9.06 7.99 -4.52
CA ARG A 242 -10.21 8.85 -4.27
C ARG A 242 -11.33 8.47 -5.23
N ILE A 243 -12.48 8.08 -4.70
CA ILE A 243 -13.70 7.81 -5.46
C ILE A 243 -14.58 9.08 -5.45
N PHE A 244 -15.05 9.52 -6.62
CA PHE A 244 -15.89 10.72 -6.76
C PHE A 244 -17.38 10.38 -6.68
N PHE A 245 -17.87 9.99 -5.51
CA PHE A 245 -19.29 9.63 -5.32
C PHE A 245 -20.27 10.76 -5.65
N GLU A 246 -19.83 12.02 -5.59
CA GLU A 246 -20.59 13.18 -6.05
C GLU A 246 -21.01 13.08 -7.53
N ASN A 247 -20.28 12.29 -8.33
CA ASN A 247 -20.60 12.04 -9.74
C ASN A 247 -21.53 10.84 -9.94
N HIS A 248 -21.98 10.18 -8.86
CA HIS A 248 -22.88 9.03 -8.93
C HIS A 248 -24.32 9.50 -9.22
N PRO A 249 -25.10 8.82 -10.12
CA PRO A 249 -26.45 9.26 -10.47
C PRO A 249 -27.47 9.33 -9.32
N LEU A 250 -27.19 8.61 -8.23
CA LEU A 250 -28.03 8.59 -7.02
C LEU A 250 -27.58 9.57 -5.93
N TYR A 251 -26.48 10.30 -6.12
CA TYR A 251 -26.02 11.27 -5.13
C TYR A 251 -27.03 12.41 -4.99
N GLY A 252 -27.49 12.68 -3.77
CA GLY A 252 -28.48 13.71 -3.48
C GLY A 252 -29.92 13.39 -3.92
N VAL A 253 -30.20 12.14 -4.30
CA VAL A 253 -31.56 11.67 -4.62
C VAL A 253 -32.27 11.23 -3.32
N PRO A 254 -33.58 11.50 -3.15
CA PRO A 254 -34.33 11.01 -2.00
C PRO A 254 -34.33 9.48 -1.88
N SER A 255 -34.22 8.97 -0.66
CA SER A 255 -34.42 7.56 -0.31
C SER A 255 -35.84 7.07 -0.63
N SER A 256 -36.06 5.75 -0.64
CA SER A 256 -37.38 5.17 -0.95
C SER A 256 -38.48 5.59 0.03
N ASP A 257 -38.11 5.88 1.29
CA ASP A 257 -39.02 6.40 2.31
C ASP A 257 -39.19 7.93 2.26
N GLY A 258 -38.39 8.62 1.43
CA GLY A 258 -38.41 10.07 1.24
C GLY A 258 -37.93 10.87 2.45
N ALA A 259 -37.37 10.21 3.48
CA ALA A 259 -36.95 10.86 4.71
C ALA A 259 -35.61 11.59 4.56
N ASP A 260 -34.66 10.98 3.84
CA ASP A 260 -33.29 11.46 3.71
C ASP A 260 -32.82 11.50 2.25
N LEU A 261 -31.78 12.29 1.98
CA LEU A 261 -31.07 12.24 0.69
C LEU A 261 -29.92 11.25 0.77
N ILE A 262 -29.71 10.49 -0.31
CA ILE A 262 -28.58 9.58 -0.41
C ILE A 262 -27.28 10.40 -0.43
N ASP A 263 -26.47 10.23 0.61
CA ASP A 263 -25.19 10.90 0.77
C ASP A 263 -24.02 10.07 0.23
N GLY A 264 -22.82 10.66 0.28
CA GLY A 264 -21.60 10.01 -0.19
C GLY A 264 -21.18 8.82 0.68
N ALA A 265 -21.46 8.85 1.98
CA ALA A 265 -21.10 7.79 2.91
C ALA A 265 -21.94 6.52 2.70
N ALA A 266 -23.24 6.67 2.41
CA ALA A 266 -24.12 5.58 2.01
C ALA A 266 -23.67 4.95 0.70
N LEU A 267 -23.31 5.75 -0.31
CA LEU A 267 -22.78 5.25 -1.58
C LEU A 267 -21.41 4.57 -1.40
N ALA A 268 -20.54 5.09 -0.54
CA ALA A 268 -19.27 4.45 -0.23
C ALA A 268 -19.48 3.06 0.39
N THR A 269 -20.38 2.96 1.37
CA THR A 269 -20.76 1.68 1.98
C THR A 269 -21.36 0.72 0.95
N GLY A 270 -22.28 1.21 0.11
CA GLY A 270 -22.88 0.43 -0.96
C GLY A 270 -21.85 -0.09 -1.97
N LEU A 271 -20.86 0.72 -2.36
CA LEU A 271 -19.79 0.29 -3.26
C LEU A 271 -18.94 -0.83 -2.64
N LEU A 272 -18.59 -0.73 -1.35
CA LEU A 272 -17.82 -1.77 -0.66
C LEU A 272 -18.56 -3.11 -0.67
N LEU A 273 -19.84 -3.10 -0.32
CA LEU A 273 -20.69 -4.30 -0.33
C LEU A 273 -20.94 -4.82 -1.75
N TYR A 274 -21.04 -3.93 -2.74
CA TYR A 274 -21.22 -4.33 -4.13
C TYR A 274 -20.00 -5.06 -4.69
N LEU A 275 -18.79 -4.59 -4.35
CA LEU A 275 -17.54 -5.17 -4.84
C LEU A 275 -17.27 -6.56 -4.25
N THR A 276 -17.75 -6.87 -3.04
CA THR A 276 -17.58 -8.20 -2.43
C THR A 276 -18.49 -9.28 -3.01
N ARG A 277 -19.49 -8.90 -3.84
CA ARG A 277 -20.44 -9.85 -4.44
C ARG A 277 -19.97 -10.37 -5.80
N LYS A 278 -20.49 -11.54 -6.22
CA LYS A 278 -20.29 -12.05 -7.58
C LYS A 278 -20.86 -11.05 -8.61
N PRO A 279 -20.18 -10.81 -9.74
CA PRO A 279 -18.95 -11.45 -10.22
C PRO A 279 -17.66 -10.70 -9.86
N HIS A 280 -17.70 -9.71 -8.97
CA HIS A 280 -16.57 -8.84 -8.67
C HIS A 280 -15.62 -9.47 -7.67
N LEU A 281 -16.13 -9.90 -6.50
CA LEU A 281 -15.35 -10.59 -5.47
C LEU A 281 -14.03 -9.86 -5.15
N VAL A 282 -14.07 -8.52 -5.05
CA VAL A 282 -12.94 -7.67 -4.68
C VAL A 282 -13.24 -7.01 -3.34
N LEU A 283 -12.48 -7.36 -2.32
CA LEU A 283 -12.50 -6.61 -1.08
C LEU A 283 -11.48 -5.48 -1.15
N ILE A 284 -11.78 -4.32 -0.57
CA ILE A 284 -10.87 -3.16 -0.48
C ILE A 284 -10.96 -2.57 0.93
N SER A 285 -9.94 -1.80 1.34
CA SER A 285 -9.93 -1.18 2.67
C SER A 285 -10.57 0.22 2.62
N PRO A 286 -11.69 0.49 3.31
CA PRO A 286 -12.28 1.83 3.36
C PRO A 286 -11.37 2.88 4.01
N GLY A 287 -11.37 4.09 3.44
CA GLY A 287 -10.52 5.19 3.87
C GLY A 287 -10.84 5.71 5.27
N ALA A 288 -12.10 5.57 5.69
CA ALA A 288 -12.60 5.92 7.02
C ALA A 288 -11.82 5.22 8.16
N MET A 289 -11.24 4.04 7.91
CA MET A 289 -10.43 3.31 8.90
C MET A 289 -9.07 3.98 9.18
N PHE A 290 -8.56 4.77 8.23
CA PHE A 290 -7.27 5.45 8.32
C PHE A 290 -7.39 6.91 8.78
N SER A 291 -8.60 7.33 9.16
CA SER A 291 -8.85 8.70 9.61
C SER A 291 -8.31 8.90 11.03
N SER A 292 -7.47 9.92 11.21
CA SER A 292 -6.88 10.25 12.51
C SER A 292 -7.87 10.89 13.49
N THR A 293 -8.95 11.48 12.98
CA THR A 293 -10.02 12.10 13.78
C THR A 293 -11.39 11.70 13.24
N GLU A 294 -12.40 11.76 14.11
CA GLU A 294 -13.79 11.48 13.73
C GLU A 294 -14.32 12.50 12.71
N GLN A 295 -13.85 13.75 12.77
CA GLN A 295 -14.17 14.77 11.77
C GLN A 295 -13.65 14.37 10.39
N VAL A 296 -12.36 13.98 10.29
CA VAL A 296 -11.79 13.50 9.02
C VAL A 296 -12.54 12.29 8.51
N ARG A 297 -12.92 11.36 9.41
CA ARG A 297 -13.71 10.17 9.05
C ARG A 297 -15.04 10.52 8.38
N ARG A 298 -15.79 11.45 8.99
CA ARG A 298 -17.12 11.87 8.51
C ARG A 298 -17.06 12.74 7.27
N ASP A 299 -16.11 13.66 7.21
CA ASP A 299 -16.11 14.69 6.16
C ASP A 299 -15.46 14.17 4.86
N VAL A 300 -14.36 13.41 4.98
CA VAL A 300 -13.53 13.03 3.83
C VAL A 300 -13.17 11.54 3.77
N GLY A 301 -13.14 10.83 4.89
CA GLY A 301 -12.62 9.45 4.97
C GLY A 301 -13.36 8.48 4.06
N TRP A 302 -14.68 8.64 3.90
CA TRP A 302 -15.51 7.80 3.03
C TRP A 302 -15.20 7.97 1.53
N GLN A 303 -14.54 9.06 1.11
CA GLN A 303 -14.18 9.31 -0.29
C GLN A 303 -12.99 8.47 -0.77
N TYR A 304 -12.28 7.82 0.15
CA TYR A 304 -11.03 7.14 -0.17
C TYR A 304 -11.11 5.64 0.09
N VAL A 305 -10.31 4.89 -0.67
CA VAL A 305 -10.08 3.45 -0.47
C VAL A 305 -8.60 3.14 -0.67
N ARG A 306 -8.10 2.15 0.08
CA ARG A 306 -6.75 1.60 -0.08
C ARG A 306 -6.84 0.23 -0.75
N MET A 307 -6.08 0.06 -1.84
CA MET A 307 -5.86 -1.23 -2.49
C MET A 307 -4.42 -1.70 -2.24
N CYS A 308 -4.25 -3.00 -1.97
CA CYS A 308 -2.94 -3.62 -1.74
C CYS A 308 -2.55 -4.47 -2.95
N PHE A 309 -1.32 -4.30 -3.45
CA PHE A 309 -0.76 -5.13 -4.53
C PHE A 309 0.22 -6.19 -4.04
N ALA A 310 0.34 -6.38 -2.72
CA ALA A 310 1.15 -7.44 -2.10
C ALA A 310 0.36 -8.72 -1.80
N ALA A 311 -0.94 -8.60 -1.52
CA ALA A 311 -1.73 -9.67 -0.90
C ALA A 311 -2.03 -10.82 -1.85
N GLU A 312 -2.14 -10.54 -3.15
CA GLU A 312 -2.51 -11.53 -4.18
C GLU A 312 -1.30 -12.08 -4.93
N SER A 313 -1.49 -13.20 -5.64
CA SER A 313 -0.46 -13.75 -6.51
C SER A 313 -0.20 -12.84 -7.72
N GLU A 314 0.98 -12.92 -8.33
CA GLU A 314 1.36 -12.06 -9.46
C GLU A 314 0.43 -12.24 -10.66
N GLU A 315 -0.10 -13.45 -10.86
CA GLU A 315 -1.04 -13.75 -11.94
C GLU A 315 -2.40 -13.08 -11.73
N ASN A 316 -2.81 -12.91 -10.47
CA ASN A 316 -4.12 -12.40 -10.09
C ASN A 316 -4.20 -10.88 -9.97
N VAL A 317 -3.07 -10.17 -9.86
CA VAL A 317 -3.05 -8.70 -9.70
C VAL A 317 -3.85 -8.00 -10.81
N ASP A 318 -3.68 -8.41 -12.06
CA ASP A 318 -4.40 -7.83 -13.20
C ASP A 318 -5.90 -8.14 -13.13
N LEU A 319 -6.23 -9.40 -12.82
CA LEU A 319 -7.61 -9.86 -12.74
C LEU A 319 -8.38 -9.10 -11.65
N CYS A 320 -7.79 -8.96 -10.45
CA CYS A 320 -8.37 -8.23 -9.33
C CYS A 320 -8.55 -6.74 -9.67
N SER A 321 -7.56 -6.13 -10.32
CA SER A 321 -7.64 -4.74 -10.78
C SER A 321 -8.76 -4.55 -11.80
N GLN A 322 -8.88 -5.44 -12.78
CA GLN A 322 -9.95 -5.41 -13.79
C GLN A 322 -11.34 -5.63 -13.18
N ARG A 323 -11.46 -6.55 -12.21
CA ARG A 323 -12.71 -6.80 -11.48
C ARG A 323 -13.16 -5.56 -10.70
N PHE A 324 -12.22 -4.86 -10.06
CA PHE A 324 -12.47 -3.58 -9.39
C PHE A 324 -12.97 -2.53 -10.39
N VAL A 325 -12.22 -2.28 -11.48
CA VAL A 325 -12.62 -1.31 -12.52
C VAL A 325 -14.02 -1.60 -13.06
N ARG A 326 -14.29 -2.87 -13.38
CA ARG A 326 -15.60 -3.31 -13.86
C ARG A 326 -16.69 -3.12 -12.81
N GLY A 327 -16.39 -3.39 -11.54
CA GLY A 327 -17.28 -3.21 -10.40
C GLY A 327 -17.68 -1.75 -10.22
N VAL A 328 -16.71 -0.84 -10.14
CA VAL A 328 -17.00 0.60 -10.02
C VAL A 328 -17.81 1.10 -11.21
N ARG A 329 -17.47 0.69 -12.45
CA ARG A 329 -18.22 1.09 -13.65
C ARG A 329 -19.68 0.60 -13.63
N LYS A 330 -19.92 -0.64 -13.20
CA LYS A 330 -21.27 -1.19 -13.09
C LYS A 330 -22.05 -0.56 -11.95
N TYR A 331 -21.39 -0.27 -10.83
CA TYR A 331 -22.00 0.44 -9.71
C TYR A 331 -22.54 1.81 -10.15
N TRP A 332 -21.76 2.57 -10.93
CA TRP A 332 -22.20 3.85 -11.52
C TRP A 332 -23.34 3.73 -12.55
N ALA A 333 -23.64 2.53 -13.04
CA ALA A 333 -24.77 2.29 -13.92
C ALA A 333 -26.10 2.11 -13.16
N ILE A 334 -26.06 1.95 -11.84
CA ILE A 334 -27.24 1.81 -10.98
C ILE A 334 -27.96 3.16 -10.88
N LYS A 335 -29.25 3.15 -11.19
CA LYS A 335 -30.11 4.36 -11.19
C LYS A 335 -31.36 4.22 -10.35
N LYS A 336 -31.60 3.05 -9.76
CA LYS A 336 -32.77 2.78 -8.93
C LYS A 336 -32.34 2.83 -7.48
N VAL A 337 -32.98 3.70 -6.70
CA VAL A 337 -32.73 3.84 -5.26
C VAL A 337 -32.92 2.51 -4.54
N LYS A 338 -34.00 1.78 -4.86
CA LYS A 338 -34.28 0.47 -4.27
C LYS A 338 -33.14 -0.54 -4.46
N GLU A 339 -32.48 -0.54 -5.62
CA GLU A 339 -31.35 -1.46 -5.88
C GLU A 339 -30.15 -1.14 -4.99
N LEU A 340 -29.87 0.14 -4.74
CA LEU A 340 -28.84 0.57 -3.80
C LEU A 340 -29.20 0.18 -2.35
N GLU A 341 -30.45 0.41 -1.95
CA GLU A 341 -30.91 0.06 -0.61
C GLU A 341 -30.87 -1.45 -0.37
N ASP A 342 -31.23 -2.27 -1.36
CA ASP A 342 -31.14 -3.73 -1.27
C ASP A 342 -29.67 -4.17 -1.11
N ILE A 343 -28.72 -3.52 -1.81
CA ILE A 343 -27.28 -3.76 -1.61
C ILE A 343 -26.87 -3.46 -0.16
N ILE A 344 -27.32 -2.34 0.40
CA ILE A 344 -26.94 -1.91 1.75
C ILE A 344 -27.62 -2.75 2.84
N LYS A 345 -28.88 -3.16 2.64
CA LYS A 345 -29.67 -3.96 3.59
C LYS A 345 -29.13 -5.38 3.74
N ASP A 346 -28.68 -5.98 2.65
CA ASP A 346 -28.00 -7.29 2.63
C ASP A 346 -26.55 -7.22 3.18
N SER A 347 -26.27 -6.28 4.08
CA SER A 347 -24.97 -6.19 4.75
C SER A 347 -24.88 -7.28 5.83
N PRO A 348 -23.87 -8.17 5.78
CA PRO A 348 -23.66 -9.18 6.83
C PRO A 348 -23.30 -8.57 8.19
N VAL A 349 -23.23 -7.23 8.31
CA VAL A 349 -23.10 -6.54 9.60
C VAL A 349 -24.35 -6.72 10.49
N ALA A 350 -25.47 -7.21 9.95
CA ALA A 350 -26.64 -7.58 10.75
C ALA A 350 -26.55 -9.00 11.37
N GLU A 351 -25.77 -9.92 10.78
CA GLU A 351 -25.62 -11.30 11.27
C GLU A 351 -24.17 -11.73 11.13
N GLY A 352 -23.42 -11.62 12.22
CA GLY A 352 -22.07 -12.15 12.28
C GLY A 352 -22.09 -13.66 12.06
N ASN A 353 -21.68 -14.11 10.87
CA ASN A 353 -20.88 -15.31 10.62
C ASN A 353 -20.55 -15.49 9.13
N GLU A 354 -19.33 -15.95 8.89
CA GLU A 354 -18.79 -16.61 7.67
C GLU A 354 -18.78 -15.80 6.35
N LEU A 355 -17.59 -15.28 5.99
CA LEU A 355 -17.29 -14.85 4.62
C LEU A 355 -17.00 -16.09 3.76
N ASP A 356 -17.75 -16.26 2.67
CA ASP A 356 -17.54 -17.30 1.65
C ASP A 356 -16.08 -17.36 1.16
N GLU A 357 -15.53 -18.58 1.03
CA GLU A 357 -14.14 -18.89 0.68
C GLU A 357 -13.67 -18.35 -0.71
N GLU A 358 -14.58 -17.79 -1.52
CA GLU A 358 -14.29 -17.30 -2.89
C GLU A 358 -14.03 -15.79 -3.01
N VAL A 359 -14.12 -15.00 -1.92
CA VAL A 359 -13.92 -13.54 -1.96
C VAL A 359 -12.43 -13.18 -1.86
N ALA A 360 -11.88 -12.49 -2.86
CA ALA A 360 -10.50 -12.02 -2.78
C ALA A 360 -10.37 -10.94 -1.67
N ASN A 361 -9.58 -11.22 -0.64
CA ASN A 361 -9.45 -10.39 0.56
C ASN A 361 -8.35 -9.32 0.40
N LEU A 362 -8.72 -8.08 0.03
CA LEU A 362 -7.82 -6.90 0.09
C LEU A 362 -8.21 -5.90 1.21
N GLY A 363 -8.91 -6.29 2.27
CA GLY A 363 -9.34 -5.27 3.25
C GLY A 363 -10.22 -5.57 4.45
N LEU A 364 -10.20 -6.74 5.11
CA LEU A 364 -10.93 -6.87 6.40
C LEU A 364 -10.04 -7.19 7.61
N TYR A 365 -10.23 -6.34 8.62
CA TYR A 365 -9.89 -6.37 10.05
C TYR A 365 -8.47 -6.53 10.55
N MET A 366 -7.52 -7.13 9.83
CA MET A 366 -6.12 -7.21 10.26
C MET A 366 -5.20 -7.37 9.03
N GLY A 367 -5.53 -6.71 7.93
CA GLY A 367 -4.78 -6.80 6.67
C GLY A 367 -3.50 -5.97 6.69
N CYS A 368 -2.51 -6.47 7.42
CA CYS A 368 -1.10 -6.23 7.18
C CYS A 368 -0.55 -7.42 6.40
#